data_AF-A0A2J6QF20-F1
#
_entry.id   AF-A0A2J6QF20-F1
#
_cell.length_a   1.000
_cell.length_b   1.000
_cell.length_c   1.000
_cell.angle_alpha   90.00
_cell.angle_beta   90.00
_cell.angle_gamma   90.00
#
_symmetry.space_group_name_H-M   'P 1'
#
loop_
_entity.id
_entity.type
_entity.pdbx_description
1 polymer ?
#
loop_
_entity_poly.entity_id
_entity_poly.type
_entity_poly.pdbx_seq_one_letter_code
_entity_poly.pdbx_strand_id
1 'polypeptide(L)'
;MPPLLTPHELVVRTSEPHSQISVHNLSTTLALARDAWGRPSKPQPILISCSLSLRHPFSSASLSDTVTNSTIHYGTLSKAILEGCEEFRELCQDEVMPMPMHIRALVSYLQFYLTGCDTLPRIASHVNLPSDPISTPSSNKITSKVKERGPLIDCSMLNSLSLKILLPKASLLGSGVSLRGDFIYEEGYHGPSAYSMVLQLRDLRVPAIIGVNGNERKAKQVIVANVEMERWDRMVDAYNELEEIVIKSIEESSFQTLEALCTHLAHRIITYFLLPHYPLPAFQNSPSHPDSGHHRYSQDSHPGWNYQRIRIRLSKPTAVMFADAPTVECLVDSDPSKSAEVKELWNAREKGQMKQVSFPLEGRLDEWIKKNDLRWSGE
;
A
#
# COMPACT_ATOMS: atom_id res chain seq x y z
N MET A 1 11.91 14.16 1.37
CA MET A 1 11.29 12.90 0.93
C MET A 1 10.55 13.15 -0.36
N PRO A 2 10.56 12.21 -1.31
CA PRO A 2 9.72 12.31 -2.50
C PRO A 2 8.23 12.38 -2.10
N PRO A 3 7.37 13.09 -2.85
CA PRO A 3 5.94 13.11 -2.62
C PRO A 3 5.30 11.75 -2.91
N LEU A 4 4.35 11.37 -2.04
CA LEU A 4 3.46 10.24 -2.24
C LEU A 4 2.25 10.66 -3.06
N LEU A 5 2.14 10.12 -4.27
CA LEU A 5 1.12 10.43 -5.27
C LEU A 5 0.18 9.23 -5.47
N THR A 6 -0.96 9.48 -6.11
CA THR A 6 -1.78 8.40 -6.67
C THR A 6 -1.11 7.76 -7.89
N PRO A 7 -1.45 6.52 -8.25
CA PRO A 7 -0.98 5.90 -9.49
C PRO A 7 -1.26 6.75 -10.74
N HIS A 8 -2.44 7.39 -10.81
CA HIS A 8 -2.78 8.27 -11.94
C HIS A 8 -1.87 9.50 -12.00
N GLU A 9 -1.64 10.17 -10.87
CA GLU A 9 -0.72 11.32 -10.80
C GLU A 9 0.72 10.93 -11.17
N LEU A 10 1.17 9.72 -10.82
CA LEU A 10 2.46 9.21 -11.29
C LEU A 10 2.48 9.01 -12.80
N VAL A 11 1.46 8.35 -13.37
CA VAL A 11 1.40 8.09 -14.82
C VAL A 11 1.46 9.37 -15.63
N VAL A 12 0.77 10.44 -15.17
CA VAL A 12 0.82 11.76 -15.82
C VAL A 12 2.23 12.38 -15.78
N ARG A 13 3.08 12.00 -14.81
CA ARG A 13 4.47 12.47 -14.70
C ARG A 13 5.48 11.59 -15.43
N THR A 14 5.11 10.36 -15.79
CA THR A 14 5.98 9.44 -16.53
C THR A 14 5.74 9.51 -18.03
N SER A 15 6.80 9.44 -18.83
CA SER A 15 6.70 9.10 -20.25
C SER A 15 6.46 7.60 -20.45
N GLU A 16 5.98 7.24 -21.65
CA GLU A 16 5.87 5.83 -22.04
C GLU A 16 7.24 5.14 -21.99
N PRO A 17 7.34 3.94 -21.37
CA PRO A 17 8.61 3.25 -21.23
C PRO A 17 9.13 2.78 -22.59
N HIS A 18 10.32 3.22 -23.00
CA HIS A 18 10.94 2.72 -24.23
C HIS A 18 11.43 1.27 -24.07
N SER A 19 12.02 0.94 -22.92
CA SER A 19 12.60 -0.37 -22.65
C SER A 19 12.24 -0.80 -21.23
N GLN A 20 11.74 -2.03 -21.11
CA GLN A 20 11.25 -2.56 -19.85
C GLN A 20 11.82 -3.94 -19.58
N ILE A 21 12.22 -4.18 -18.33
CA ILE A 21 12.67 -5.48 -17.83
C ILE A 21 11.79 -5.84 -16.64
N SER A 22 11.19 -7.02 -16.66
CA SER A 22 10.29 -7.44 -15.58
C SER A 22 10.56 -8.88 -15.14
N VAL A 23 10.47 -9.10 -13.83
CA VAL A 23 10.46 -10.42 -13.19
C VAL A 23 9.14 -10.53 -12.44
N HIS A 24 8.40 -11.60 -12.69
CA HIS A 24 7.08 -11.81 -12.11
C HIS A 24 7.06 -12.97 -11.13
N ASN A 25 6.39 -12.76 -10.00
CA ASN A 25 6.08 -13.79 -9.00
C ASN A 25 7.31 -14.60 -8.53
N LEU A 26 8.44 -13.92 -8.33
CA LEU A 26 9.61 -14.52 -7.69
C LEU A 26 9.23 -14.95 -6.27
N SER A 27 9.34 -16.25 -6.00
CA SER A 27 8.83 -16.84 -4.76
C SER A 27 9.92 -16.96 -3.70
N THR A 28 9.58 -16.59 -2.47
CA THR A 28 10.36 -16.91 -1.27
C THR A 28 9.40 -17.09 -0.07
N THR A 29 9.94 -17.40 1.10
CA THR A 29 9.18 -17.52 2.35
C THR A 29 9.70 -16.53 3.37
N LEU A 30 8.82 -15.70 3.93
CA LEU A 30 9.14 -14.78 5.01
C LEU A 30 8.04 -14.83 6.08
N ALA A 31 8.40 -14.57 7.33
CA ALA A 31 7.44 -14.30 8.39
C ALA A 31 6.90 -12.85 8.29
N LEU A 32 6.59 -12.44 7.07
CA LEU A 32 6.20 -11.08 6.69
C LEU A 32 4.74 -10.85 7.04
N ALA A 33 4.48 -9.72 7.68
CA ALA A 33 3.16 -9.26 8.08
C ALA A 33 2.39 -10.32 8.92
N ARG A 34 1.06 -10.27 8.87
CA ARG A 34 0.18 -11.25 9.53
C ARG A 34 -0.32 -12.29 8.55
N ASP A 35 -0.58 -13.50 9.00
CA ASP A 35 -1.29 -14.47 8.16
C ASP A 35 -2.79 -14.13 8.05
N ALA A 36 -3.55 -14.92 7.29
CA ALA A 36 -4.99 -14.76 7.14
C ALA A 36 -5.77 -14.82 8.48
N TRP A 37 -5.19 -15.41 9.53
CA TRP A 37 -5.79 -15.51 10.87
C TRP A 37 -5.35 -14.37 11.80
N GLY A 38 -4.64 -13.36 11.27
CA GLY A 38 -4.14 -12.23 12.04
C GLY A 38 -2.94 -12.56 12.92
N ARG A 39 -2.32 -13.75 12.79
CA ARG A 39 -1.19 -14.17 13.62
C ARG A 39 0.10 -13.52 13.08
N PRO A 40 0.87 -12.81 13.93
CA PRO A 40 2.13 -12.21 13.51
C PRO A 40 3.24 -13.27 13.37
N SER A 41 4.28 -12.91 12.62
CA SER A 41 5.55 -13.66 12.58
C SER A 41 5.41 -15.14 12.18
N LYS A 42 4.40 -15.48 11.36
CA LYS A 42 4.25 -16.80 10.78
C LYS A 42 4.88 -16.84 9.38
N PRO A 43 5.87 -17.72 9.13
CA PRO A 43 6.41 -17.91 7.79
C PRO A 43 5.30 -18.24 6.79
N GLN A 44 5.24 -17.48 5.71
CA GLN A 44 4.28 -17.68 4.63
C GLN A 44 4.95 -17.46 3.27
N PRO A 45 4.44 -18.11 2.20
CA PRO A 45 4.93 -17.86 0.85
C PRO A 45 4.63 -16.42 0.48
N ILE A 46 5.61 -15.76 -0.14
CA ILE A 46 5.45 -14.43 -0.73
C ILE A 46 5.86 -14.48 -2.20
N LEU A 47 5.20 -13.66 -3.02
CA LEU A 47 5.49 -13.52 -4.43
C LEU A 47 5.90 -12.07 -4.70
N ILE A 48 7.09 -11.86 -5.24
CA ILE A 48 7.66 -10.55 -5.51
C ILE A 48 7.72 -10.36 -7.02
N SER A 49 7.12 -9.29 -7.52
CA SER A 49 7.29 -8.86 -8.90
C SER A 49 8.05 -7.54 -8.93
N CYS A 50 8.99 -7.42 -9.86
CA CYS A 50 9.78 -6.22 -10.07
C CYS A 50 9.71 -5.84 -11.54
N SER A 51 9.52 -4.56 -11.84
CA SER A 51 9.58 -4.02 -13.18
C SER A 51 10.44 -2.77 -13.22
N LEU A 52 11.35 -2.72 -14.18
CA LEU A 52 12.27 -1.60 -14.42
C LEU A 52 11.93 -1.00 -15.78
N SER A 53 11.61 0.29 -15.80
CA SER A 53 11.58 1.08 -17.04
C SER A 53 12.91 1.81 -17.17
N LEU A 54 13.64 1.55 -18.25
CA LEU A 54 14.92 2.17 -18.53
C LEU A 54 14.73 3.49 -19.29
N ARG A 55 15.62 4.45 -19.01
CA ARG A 55 15.68 5.76 -19.67
C ARG A 55 16.04 5.65 -21.14
N HIS A 56 16.90 4.69 -21.47
CA HIS A 56 17.43 4.50 -22.81
C HIS A 56 17.14 3.08 -23.34
N PRO A 57 17.14 2.91 -24.68
CA PRO A 57 16.98 1.60 -25.30
C PRO A 57 18.11 0.63 -24.93
N PHE A 58 17.91 -0.67 -25.20
CA PHE A 58 18.93 -1.72 -25.02
C PHE A 58 20.12 -1.63 -26.01
N SER A 59 20.46 -0.45 -26.53
CA SER A 59 21.28 -0.23 -27.73
C SER A 59 22.53 -1.09 -27.82
N SER A 60 23.45 -1.00 -26.85
CA SER A 60 24.71 -1.75 -26.93
C SER A 60 24.51 -3.24 -26.69
N ALA A 61 23.55 -3.62 -25.84
CA ALA A 61 23.20 -5.01 -25.59
C ALA A 61 22.62 -5.69 -26.85
N SER A 62 21.69 -5.02 -27.54
CA SER A 62 21.07 -5.53 -28.77
C SER A 62 22.05 -5.61 -29.94
N LEU A 63 22.97 -4.66 -30.07
CA LEU A 63 23.96 -4.67 -31.17
C LEU A 63 25.03 -5.76 -31.00
N SER A 64 25.44 -6.03 -29.76
CA SER A 64 26.51 -7.00 -29.46
C SER A 64 26.01 -8.39 -29.12
N ASP A 65 24.69 -8.57 -28.93
CA ASP A 65 24.08 -9.79 -28.37
C ASP A 65 24.74 -10.22 -27.04
N THR A 66 25.07 -9.25 -26.19
CA THR A 66 25.67 -9.47 -24.88
C THR A 66 25.06 -8.58 -23.81
N VAL A 67 25.19 -8.96 -22.54
CA VAL A 67 24.73 -8.16 -21.40
C VAL A 67 25.73 -7.03 -21.14
N THR A 68 25.44 -5.85 -21.66
CA THR A 68 26.24 -4.64 -21.51
C THR A 68 25.66 -3.69 -20.45
N ASN A 69 26.25 -2.51 -20.32
CA ASN A 69 25.78 -1.42 -19.45
C ASN A 69 24.45 -0.77 -19.91
N SER A 70 23.91 -1.08 -21.09
CA SER A 70 22.62 -0.54 -21.53
C SER A 70 21.42 -1.42 -21.13
N THR A 71 21.63 -2.45 -20.30
CA THR A 71 20.58 -3.37 -19.86
C THR A 71 20.86 -3.85 -18.43
N ILE A 72 19.88 -4.54 -17.83
CA ILE A 72 20.00 -5.15 -16.50
C ILE A 72 19.69 -6.64 -16.64
N HIS A 73 20.61 -7.48 -16.19
CA HIS A 73 20.43 -8.93 -16.24
C HIS A 73 19.32 -9.38 -15.28
N TYR A 74 18.20 -9.89 -15.79
CA TYR A 74 17.04 -10.33 -14.98
C TYR A 74 17.39 -11.42 -13.95
N GLY A 75 18.34 -12.31 -14.27
CA GLY A 75 18.90 -13.29 -13.34
C GLY A 75 19.66 -12.66 -12.15
N THR A 76 20.46 -11.62 -12.39
CA THR A 76 21.14 -10.86 -11.32
C THR A 76 20.13 -10.06 -10.50
N LEU A 77 19.14 -9.44 -11.15
CA LEU A 77 18.03 -8.77 -10.47
C LEU A 77 17.27 -9.72 -9.54
N SER A 78 16.92 -10.91 -10.03
CA SER A 78 16.20 -11.91 -9.25
C SER A 78 17.00 -12.37 -8.03
N LYS A 79 18.30 -12.65 -8.22
CA LYS A 79 19.20 -13.02 -7.11
C LYS A 79 19.30 -11.89 -6.08
N ALA A 80 19.47 -10.65 -6.53
CA ALA A 80 19.56 -9.50 -5.63
C ALA A 80 18.26 -9.26 -4.84
N ILE A 81 17.08 -9.45 -5.45
CA ILE A 81 15.81 -9.36 -4.72
C ILE A 81 15.74 -10.42 -3.62
N LEU A 82 16.14 -11.66 -3.90
CA LEU A 82 16.14 -12.73 -2.89
C LEU A 82 17.18 -12.46 -1.80
N GLU A 83 18.40 -12.05 -2.17
CA GLU A 83 19.44 -11.64 -1.21
C GLU A 83 18.95 -10.51 -0.30
N GLY A 84 18.29 -9.49 -0.87
CA GLY A 84 17.69 -8.40 -0.08
C GLY A 84 16.57 -8.88 0.84
N CYS A 85 15.79 -9.91 0.48
CA CYS A 85 14.80 -10.49 1.39
C CYS A 85 15.45 -11.19 2.58
N GLU A 86 16.55 -11.91 2.35
CA GLU A 86 17.30 -12.60 3.40
C GLU A 86 17.95 -11.59 4.34
N GLU A 87 18.60 -10.55 3.80
CA GLU A 87 19.22 -9.49 4.60
C GLU A 87 18.17 -8.71 5.41
N PHE A 88 17.02 -8.38 4.81
CA PHE A 88 15.90 -7.77 5.54
C PHE A 88 15.42 -8.65 6.70
N ARG A 89 15.35 -9.97 6.50
CA ARG A 89 14.98 -10.92 7.55
C ARG A 89 15.99 -10.88 8.70
N GLU A 90 17.28 -10.95 8.39
CA GLU A 90 18.36 -10.90 9.39
C GLU A 90 18.29 -9.60 10.21
N LEU A 91 18.08 -8.45 9.53
CA LEU A 91 17.93 -7.15 10.19
C LEU A 91 16.73 -7.09 11.14
N CYS A 92 15.61 -7.73 10.78
CA CYS A 92 14.42 -7.76 11.65
C CYS A 92 14.50 -8.79 12.78
N GLN A 93 15.38 -9.79 12.66
CA GLN A 93 15.57 -10.86 13.66
C GLN A 93 16.70 -10.57 14.65
N ASP A 94 17.13 -9.31 14.77
CA ASP A 94 18.14 -8.87 15.74
C ASP A 94 17.84 -9.41 17.16
N GLU A 95 18.84 -10.06 17.78
CA GLU A 95 18.68 -10.73 19.08
C GLU A 95 18.41 -9.74 20.23
N VAL A 96 18.80 -8.47 20.08
CA VAL A 96 18.64 -7.42 21.09
C VAL A 96 17.28 -6.76 20.96
N MET A 97 16.83 -6.48 19.74
CA MET A 97 15.56 -5.80 19.49
C MET A 97 14.88 -6.32 18.22
N PRO A 98 14.11 -7.44 18.31
CA PRO A 98 13.41 -7.98 17.16
C PRO A 98 12.31 -7.03 16.69
N MET A 99 12.28 -6.77 15.38
CA MET A 99 11.32 -5.87 14.76
C MET A 99 10.31 -6.65 13.92
N PRO A 100 9.00 -6.32 13.97
CA PRO A 100 8.02 -6.94 13.09
C PRO A 100 8.34 -6.63 11.63
N MET A 101 8.33 -7.66 10.77
CA MET A 101 8.48 -7.48 9.34
C MET A 101 7.17 -7.01 8.72
N HIS A 102 7.11 -5.77 8.25
CA HIS A 102 5.93 -5.20 7.60
C HIS A 102 6.07 -5.15 6.07
N ILE A 103 4.96 -5.29 5.34
CA ILE A 103 5.00 -5.35 3.86
C ILE A 103 5.52 -4.04 3.25
N ARG A 104 5.14 -2.89 3.83
CA ARG A 104 5.60 -1.56 3.40
C ARG A 104 7.10 -1.35 3.63
N ALA A 105 7.62 -1.87 4.75
CA ALA A 105 9.03 -1.82 5.08
C ALA A 105 9.85 -2.65 4.08
N LEU A 106 9.39 -3.87 3.73
CA LEU A 106 10.07 -4.70 2.73
C LEU A 106 10.07 -4.06 1.34
N VAL A 107 8.96 -3.43 0.90
CA VAL A 107 8.94 -2.69 -0.38
C VAL A 107 10.00 -1.59 -0.41
N SER A 108 10.06 -0.75 0.64
CA SER A 108 11.07 0.31 0.72
C SER A 108 12.49 -0.25 0.82
N TYR A 109 12.69 -1.30 1.63
CA TYR A 109 13.98 -1.92 1.79
C TYR A 109 14.49 -2.50 0.47
N LEU A 110 13.66 -3.23 -0.29
CA LEU A 110 14.05 -3.75 -1.60
C LEU A 110 14.33 -2.64 -2.62
N GLN A 111 13.56 -1.54 -2.59
CA GLN A 111 13.86 -0.39 -3.44
C GLN A 111 15.22 0.22 -3.09
N PHE A 112 15.51 0.43 -1.81
CA PHE A 112 16.81 0.89 -1.34
C PHE A 112 17.93 -0.10 -1.69
N TYR A 113 17.72 -1.40 -1.45
CA TYR A 113 18.68 -2.46 -1.73
C TYR A 113 19.12 -2.49 -3.19
N LEU A 114 18.18 -2.29 -4.10
CA LEU A 114 18.44 -2.33 -5.54
C LEU A 114 19.11 -1.04 -6.05
N THR A 115 18.77 0.12 -5.46
CA THR A 115 19.11 1.44 -6.04
C THR A 115 20.08 2.28 -5.22
N GLY A 116 20.28 1.93 -3.94
CA GLY A 116 21.06 2.71 -2.98
C GLY A 116 20.40 4.02 -2.53
N CYS A 117 19.19 4.34 -3.00
CA CYS A 117 18.48 5.57 -2.67
C CYS A 117 17.30 5.29 -1.75
N ASP A 118 17.21 5.99 -0.63
CA ASP A 118 16.14 5.78 0.35
C ASP A 118 14.85 6.54 -0.03
N THR A 119 13.71 5.94 0.24
CA THR A 119 12.36 6.51 0.08
C THR A 119 11.70 6.82 1.41
N LEU A 120 12.22 6.29 2.51
CA LEU A 120 11.77 6.59 3.87
C LEU A 120 12.35 7.93 4.35
N PRO A 121 11.72 8.61 5.31
CA PRO A 121 12.46 9.62 6.07
C PRO A 121 13.62 8.86 6.70
N ARG A 122 14.84 9.40 6.60
CA ARG A 122 16.00 8.83 7.30
C ARG A 122 15.58 8.62 8.75
N ILE A 123 15.27 7.38 9.13
CA ILE A 123 15.30 7.01 10.53
C ILE A 123 16.73 7.34 10.90
N ALA A 124 16.92 8.18 11.91
CA ALA A 124 18.25 8.42 12.47
C ALA A 124 18.74 7.09 13.05
N SER A 125 19.16 6.17 12.18
CA SER A 125 19.97 5.04 12.56
C SER A 125 21.23 5.65 13.13
N HIS A 126 21.56 5.29 14.36
CA HIS A 126 22.83 5.61 15.02
C HIS A 126 24.07 5.00 14.32
N VAL A 127 23.99 4.77 13.00
CA VAL A 127 25.06 4.33 12.14
C VAL A 127 25.53 5.55 11.37
N ASN A 128 26.55 6.22 11.92
CA ASN A 128 27.34 7.19 11.19
C ASN A 128 28.03 6.45 10.03
N LEU A 129 27.60 6.71 8.79
CA LEU A 129 28.39 6.45 7.61
C LEU A 129 29.53 7.49 7.56
N PRO A 130 30.81 7.09 7.48
CA PRO A 130 31.90 8.04 7.53
C PRO A 130 32.03 8.78 6.19
N SER A 131 31.85 10.10 6.22
CA SER A 131 32.30 10.99 5.15
C SER A 131 33.70 11.53 5.47
N ASP A 132 34.66 11.02 4.70
CA ASP A 132 35.95 11.60 4.29
C ASP A 132 37.18 11.66 5.23
N PRO A 133 38.40 11.64 4.65
CA PRO A 133 39.59 11.02 5.22
C PRO A 133 40.53 12.07 5.84
N ILE A 134 41.08 11.81 7.03
CA ILE A 134 42.41 12.25 7.49
C ILE A 134 42.76 11.52 8.82
N SER A 135 43.83 10.73 8.75
CA SER A 135 44.79 10.31 9.81
C SER A 135 44.40 9.45 11.04
N THR A 136 44.88 8.19 10.97
CA THR A 136 45.70 7.42 11.98
C THR A 136 45.06 6.73 13.20
N PRO A 137 45.66 5.61 13.69
CA PRO A 137 44.92 4.40 14.01
C PRO A 137 44.84 4.10 15.51
N SER A 138 43.69 3.61 15.96
CA SER A 138 43.62 2.81 17.18
C SER A 138 42.56 1.71 17.05
N SER A 139 43.08 0.50 17.19
CA SER A 139 42.40 -0.79 17.28
C SER A 139 41.07 -0.76 18.03
N ASN A 140 40.00 -1.26 17.38
CA ASN A 140 39.28 -2.42 17.90
C ASN A 140 38.44 -3.09 16.79
N LYS A 141 38.85 -4.30 16.43
CA LYS A 141 38.17 -5.21 15.50
C LYS A 141 36.89 -5.72 16.14
N ILE A 142 35.74 -5.20 15.70
CA ILE A 142 34.48 -5.96 15.66
C ILE A 142 34.26 -6.30 14.20
N THR A 143 34.60 -7.53 13.84
CA THR A 143 34.45 -8.04 12.48
C THR A 143 33.02 -8.54 12.26
N SER A 144 32.12 -7.65 11.87
CA SER A 144 31.03 -8.04 10.97
C SER A 144 31.50 -7.67 9.56
N LYS A 145 31.64 -8.67 8.69
CA LYS A 145 31.94 -8.45 7.27
C LYS A 145 30.69 -7.84 6.59
N VAL A 146 30.41 -6.56 6.83
CA VAL A 146 29.50 -5.82 5.97
C VAL A 146 30.25 -5.61 4.67
N LYS A 147 29.95 -6.42 3.64
CA LYS A 147 30.40 -6.13 2.28
C LYS A 147 29.78 -4.77 1.93
N GLU A 148 30.60 -3.73 1.80
CA GLU A 148 30.17 -2.51 1.13
C GLU A 148 29.76 -2.88 -0.30
N ARG A 149 28.46 -3.08 -0.51
CA ARG A 149 27.89 -3.39 -1.82
C ARG A 149 27.38 -2.09 -2.40
N GLY A 150 27.95 -1.68 -3.54
CA GLY A 150 27.38 -0.59 -4.33
C GLY A 150 25.97 -0.94 -4.84
N PRO A 151 25.15 0.04 -5.22
CA PRO A 151 23.81 -0.21 -5.74
C PRO A 151 23.87 -1.11 -6.98
N LEU A 152 22.95 -2.06 -7.09
CA LEU A 152 22.87 -2.92 -8.27
C LEU A 152 22.46 -2.11 -9.51
N ILE A 153 21.56 -1.15 -9.32
CA ILE A 153 20.95 -0.36 -10.37
C ILE A 153 21.31 1.10 -10.14
N ASP A 154 21.96 1.71 -11.13
CA ASP A 154 22.14 3.15 -11.14
C ASP A 154 20.79 3.84 -11.44
N CYS A 155 20.37 4.73 -10.54
CA CYS A 155 19.15 5.51 -10.69
C CYS A 155 19.14 6.35 -11.99
N SER A 156 20.30 6.75 -12.50
CA SER A 156 20.41 7.50 -13.76
C SER A 156 19.85 6.71 -14.96
N MET A 157 19.90 5.38 -14.90
CA MET A 157 19.40 4.49 -15.94
C MET A 157 17.89 4.30 -15.89
N LEU A 158 17.23 4.65 -14.78
CA LEU A 158 15.81 4.39 -14.57
C LEU A 158 14.95 5.58 -14.97
N ASN A 159 13.79 5.27 -15.54
CA ASN A 159 12.61 6.15 -15.57
C ASN A 159 11.66 5.79 -14.42
N SER A 160 11.47 4.48 -14.18
CA SER A 160 10.66 3.99 -13.07
C SER A 160 11.06 2.60 -12.59
N LEU A 161 10.76 2.32 -11.32
CA LEU A 161 10.84 1.03 -10.66
C LEU A 161 9.46 0.71 -10.07
N SER A 162 8.94 -0.47 -10.34
CA SER A 162 7.74 -1.00 -9.69
C SER A 162 8.10 -2.26 -8.92
N LEU A 163 7.72 -2.31 -7.64
CA LEU A 163 7.86 -3.46 -6.76
C LEU A 163 6.49 -3.85 -6.24
N LYS A 164 6.08 -5.09 -6.45
CA LYS A 164 4.83 -5.63 -5.91
C LYS A 164 5.12 -6.86 -5.07
N ILE A 165 4.68 -6.83 -3.82
CA ILE A 165 4.72 -7.97 -2.90
C ILE A 165 3.30 -8.48 -2.75
N LEU A 166 3.09 -9.77 -3.03
CA LEU A 166 1.83 -10.48 -2.85
C LEU A 166 2.01 -11.54 -1.77
N LEU A 167 1.07 -11.57 -0.84
CA LEU A 167 0.90 -12.55 0.22
C LEU A 167 -0.31 -13.44 -0.10
N PRO A 168 -0.13 -14.60 -0.77
CA PRO A 168 -1.26 -15.46 -1.16
C PRO A 168 -1.99 -16.09 0.03
N LYS A 169 -1.36 -16.11 1.21
CA LYS A 169 -1.89 -16.71 2.44
C LYS A 169 -2.29 -15.67 3.50
N ALA A 170 -2.36 -14.39 3.13
CA ALA A 170 -2.75 -13.30 4.04
C ALA A 170 -4.26 -13.00 4.07
N SER A 171 -5.05 -13.63 3.19
CA SER A 171 -6.50 -13.45 3.12
C SER A 171 -7.22 -14.79 3.33
N LEU A 172 -8.34 -14.79 4.06
CA LEU A 172 -9.12 -16.01 4.30
C LEU A 172 -10.07 -16.31 3.15
N LEU A 173 -10.71 -15.26 2.61
CA LEU A 173 -11.75 -15.38 1.57
C LEU A 173 -11.29 -14.87 0.21
N GLY A 174 -10.09 -14.29 0.12
CA GLY A 174 -9.52 -13.76 -1.11
C GLY A 174 -8.40 -14.60 -1.72
N SER A 175 -7.87 -14.13 -2.86
CA SER A 175 -6.69 -14.70 -3.50
C SER A 175 -5.37 -14.21 -2.88
N GLY A 176 -5.44 -13.25 -1.96
CA GLY A 176 -4.32 -12.75 -1.18
C GLY A 176 -4.38 -11.24 -0.95
N VAL A 177 -3.33 -10.72 -0.32
CA VAL A 177 -3.13 -9.28 -0.11
C VAL A 177 -1.85 -8.86 -0.82
N SER A 178 -1.86 -7.72 -1.51
CA SER A 178 -0.63 -7.19 -2.09
C SER A 178 -0.40 -5.72 -1.76
N LEU A 179 0.87 -5.34 -1.67
CA LEU A 179 1.31 -3.95 -1.68
C LEU A 179 2.18 -3.72 -2.92
N ARG A 180 1.84 -2.70 -3.71
CA ARG A 180 2.66 -2.23 -4.83
C ARG A 180 3.23 -0.85 -4.52
N GLY A 181 4.55 -0.71 -4.67
CA GLY A 181 5.25 0.56 -4.69
C GLY A 181 5.74 0.87 -6.10
N ASP A 182 5.33 2.01 -6.65
CA ASP A 182 5.80 2.52 -7.93
C ASP A 182 6.62 3.78 -7.68
N PHE A 183 7.85 3.84 -8.22
CA PHE A 183 8.83 4.90 -7.97
C PHE A 183 9.29 5.49 -9.31
N ILE A 184 9.31 6.81 -9.43
CA ILE A 184 9.76 7.53 -10.63
C ILE A 184 11.14 8.13 -10.39
N TYR A 185 11.99 8.12 -11.41
CA TYR A 185 13.34 8.70 -11.40
C TYR A 185 13.45 9.75 -12.51
N GLU A 186 13.36 11.02 -12.14
CA GLU A 186 13.56 12.15 -13.07
C GLU A 186 15.05 12.44 -13.28
N GLU A 187 15.39 13.02 -14.44
CA GLU A 187 16.78 13.37 -14.73
C GLU A 187 17.30 14.43 -13.75
N GLY A 188 18.54 14.26 -13.28
CA GLY A 188 19.16 15.20 -12.34
C GLY A 188 18.77 15.01 -10.87
N TYR A 189 17.90 14.05 -10.53
CA TYR A 189 17.58 13.70 -9.15
C TYR A 189 18.44 12.55 -8.63
N HIS A 190 18.96 12.69 -7.41
CA HIS A 190 19.66 11.61 -6.69
C HIS A 190 18.65 10.71 -5.97
N GLY A 191 17.94 9.88 -6.74
CA GLY A 191 16.94 8.93 -6.25
C GLY A 191 15.53 9.20 -6.80
N PRO A 192 14.49 8.60 -6.20
CA PRO A 192 13.14 8.74 -6.70
C PRO A 192 12.60 10.17 -6.51
N SER A 193 12.02 10.74 -7.57
CA SER A 193 11.43 12.09 -7.57
C SER A 193 10.00 12.11 -7.03
N ALA A 194 9.29 10.99 -7.14
CA ALA A 194 7.94 10.77 -6.63
C ALA A 194 7.67 9.25 -6.51
N TYR A 195 6.67 8.87 -5.72
CA TYR A 195 6.26 7.47 -5.64
C TYR A 195 4.77 7.30 -5.33
N SER A 196 4.27 6.09 -5.49
CA SER A 196 2.92 5.69 -5.08
C SER A 196 2.99 4.38 -4.30
N MET A 197 2.03 4.18 -3.42
CA MET A 197 1.86 2.97 -2.63
C MET A 197 0.40 2.55 -2.68
N VAL A 198 0.14 1.32 -3.10
CA VAL A 198 -1.22 0.78 -3.26
C VAL A 198 -1.33 -0.55 -2.53
N LEU A 199 -2.10 -0.57 -1.45
CA LEU A 199 -2.51 -1.81 -0.77
C LEU A 199 -3.74 -2.36 -1.47
N GLN A 200 -3.80 -3.68 -1.69
CA GLN A 200 -4.92 -4.34 -2.38
C GLN A 200 -5.33 -5.62 -1.66
N LEU A 201 -6.62 -5.72 -1.32
CA LEU A 201 -7.31 -6.98 -1.02
C LEU A 201 -7.83 -7.57 -2.33
N ARG A 202 -7.46 -8.83 -2.62
CA ARG A 202 -7.69 -9.44 -3.94
C ARG A 202 -8.77 -10.49 -3.89
N ASP A 203 -9.72 -10.38 -4.81
CA ASP A 203 -10.73 -11.39 -5.13
C ASP A 203 -11.44 -11.99 -3.91
N LEU A 204 -11.83 -11.16 -2.93
CA LEU A 204 -12.59 -11.58 -1.76
C LEU A 204 -13.93 -12.17 -2.22
N ARG A 205 -14.16 -13.46 -1.96
CA ARG A 205 -15.38 -14.17 -2.32
C ARG A 205 -16.35 -14.17 -1.14
N VAL A 206 -17.29 -13.24 -1.15
CA VAL A 206 -18.20 -13.02 -0.02
C VAL A 206 -19.65 -13.33 -0.42
N PRO A 207 -20.32 -14.31 0.23
CA PRO A 207 -21.74 -14.58 0.01
C PRO A 207 -22.64 -13.46 0.58
N ALA A 208 -23.49 -12.87 -0.25
CA ALA A 208 -24.44 -11.83 0.14
C ALA A 208 -25.80 -11.98 -0.56
N ILE A 209 -26.85 -11.38 0.00
CA ILE A 209 -28.15 -11.27 -0.70
C ILE A 209 -28.06 -10.08 -1.66
N ILE A 210 -28.09 -10.33 -2.97
CA ILE A 210 -27.84 -9.30 -3.99
C ILE A 210 -28.63 -9.54 -5.27
N GLY A 211 -29.39 -8.55 -5.72
CA GLY A 211 -30.19 -8.63 -6.95
C GLY A 211 -31.57 -8.01 -6.80
N VAL A 212 -32.15 -7.67 -7.95
CA VAL A 212 -33.45 -6.99 -8.07
C VAL A 212 -34.59 -8.00 -8.02
N ASN A 213 -34.40 -9.18 -8.64
CA ASN A 213 -35.48 -10.14 -8.81
C ASN A 213 -35.80 -10.88 -7.51
N GLY A 214 -37.07 -11.17 -7.27
CA GLY A 214 -37.54 -11.81 -6.03
C GLY A 214 -36.93 -13.18 -5.74
N ASN A 215 -36.45 -13.91 -6.76
CA ASN A 215 -35.70 -15.17 -6.59
C ASN A 215 -34.28 -14.91 -6.06
N GLU A 216 -33.59 -13.87 -6.54
CA GLU A 216 -32.26 -13.45 -6.08
C GLU A 216 -32.26 -13.01 -4.60
N ARG A 217 -33.43 -12.63 -4.08
CA ARG A 217 -33.64 -12.24 -2.68
C ARG A 217 -33.73 -13.40 -1.70
N LYS A 218 -33.85 -14.63 -2.18
CA LYS A 218 -34.11 -15.82 -1.34
C LYS A 218 -32.86 -16.61 -0.97
N ALA A 219 -31.73 -16.36 -1.64
CA ALA A 219 -30.50 -17.10 -1.43
C ALA A 219 -29.28 -16.18 -1.58
N LYS A 220 -28.23 -16.47 -0.80
CA LYS A 220 -26.94 -15.77 -0.94
C LYS A 220 -26.28 -16.17 -2.25
N GLN A 221 -25.70 -15.19 -2.91
CA GLN A 221 -24.89 -15.33 -4.11
C GLN A 221 -23.49 -14.82 -3.79
N VAL A 222 -22.47 -15.38 -4.45
CA VAL A 222 -21.09 -14.94 -4.25
C VAL A 222 -20.88 -13.60 -4.96
N ILE A 223 -20.34 -12.63 -4.24
CA ILE A 223 -19.73 -11.42 -4.80
C ILE A 223 -18.21 -11.58 -4.73
N VAL A 224 -17.53 -11.18 -5.80
CA VAL A 224 -16.06 -11.06 -5.82
C VAL A 224 -15.70 -9.60 -5.67
N ALA A 225 -15.08 -9.25 -4.55
CA ALA A 225 -14.69 -7.88 -4.22
C ALA A 225 -13.18 -7.71 -4.29
N ASN A 226 -12.74 -6.63 -4.95
CA ASN A 226 -11.38 -6.13 -4.91
C ASN A 226 -11.41 -4.72 -4.28
N VAL A 227 -10.54 -4.49 -3.31
CA VAL A 227 -10.43 -3.19 -2.62
C VAL A 227 -8.99 -2.72 -2.69
N GLU A 228 -8.76 -1.56 -3.29
CA GLU A 228 -7.45 -0.91 -3.35
C GLU A 228 -7.46 0.38 -2.54
N MET A 229 -6.41 0.57 -1.74
CA MET A 229 -6.14 1.78 -0.97
C MET A 229 -4.95 2.48 -1.61
N GLU A 230 -5.20 3.59 -2.31
CA GLU A 230 -4.15 4.43 -2.88
C GLU A 230 -3.55 5.35 -1.83
N ARG A 231 -2.28 5.73 -2.05
CA ARG A 231 -1.49 6.54 -1.12
C ARG A 231 -1.35 5.88 0.25
N TRP A 232 -1.16 4.56 0.26
CA TRP A 232 -0.95 3.79 1.47
C TRP A 232 0.41 4.11 2.11
N ASP A 233 0.40 4.86 3.21
CA ASP A 233 1.62 5.31 3.89
C ASP A 233 1.85 4.66 5.27
N ARG A 234 0.99 3.70 5.64
CA ARG A 234 1.07 3.08 6.96
C ARG A 234 2.16 2.03 6.96
N MET A 235 3.12 2.16 7.89
CA MET A 235 4.16 1.14 8.08
C MET A 235 3.60 -0.13 8.69
N VAL A 236 2.69 -0.02 9.66
CA VAL A 236 2.07 -1.18 10.31
C VAL A 236 0.99 -1.77 9.41
N ASP A 237 1.04 -3.09 9.24
CA ASP A 237 0.03 -3.82 8.48
C ASP A 237 -1.34 -3.74 9.16
N ALA A 238 -2.36 -3.34 8.41
CA ALA A 238 -3.75 -3.24 8.89
C ALA A 238 -4.76 -3.86 7.90
N TYR A 239 -4.30 -4.69 6.97
CA TYR A 239 -5.17 -5.28 5.96
C TYR A 239 -6.14 -6.32 6.52
N ASN A 240 -5.82 -7.01 7.64
CA ASN A 240 -6.76 -7.94 8.25
C ASN A 240 -7.99 -7.22 8.82
N GLU A 241 -7.79 -6.04 9.43
CA GLU A 241 -8.85 -5.17 9.92
C GLU A 241 -9.70 -4.65 8.74
N LEU A 242 -9.05 -4.17 7.68
CA LEU A 242 -9.75 -3.75 6.47
C LEU A 242 -10.56 -4.91 5.85
N GLU A 243 -9.97 -6.11 5.75
CA GLU A 243 -10.63 -7.29 5.20
C GLU A 243 -11.86 -7.68 6.05
N GLU A 244 -11.77 -7.64 7.37
CA GLU A 244 -12.90 -7.93 8.26
C GLU A 244 -14.05 -6.93 8.06
N ILE A 245 -13.75 -5.62 8.01
CA ILE A 245 -14.75 -4.58 7.72
C ILE A 245 -15.39 -4.83 6.35
N VAL A 246 -14.61 -5.15 5.33
CA VAL A 246 -15.12 -5.40 3.97
C VAL A 246 -16.02 -6.63 3.94
N ILE A 247 -15.58 -7.75 4.50
CA ILE A 247 -16.32 -9.02 4.48
C ILE A 247 -17.64 -8.86 5.23
N LYS A 248 -17.62 -8.38 6.47
CA LYS A 248 -18.84 -8.21 7.27
C LYS A 248 -19.81 -7.23 6.61
N SER A 249 -19.28 -6.13 6.04
CA SER A 249 -20.11 -5.15 5.33
C SER A 249 -20.83 -5.71 4.11
N ILE A 250 -20.20 -6.62 3.37
CA ILE A 250 -20.84 -7.28 2.23
C ILE A 250 -21.78 -8.38 2.72
N GLU A 251 -21.32 -9.26 3.59
CA GLU A 251 -22.03 -10.46 4.05
C GLU A 251 -23.37 -10.13 4.74
N GLU A 252 -23.38 -9.07 5.54
CA GLU A 252 -24.53 -8.65 6.34
C GLU A 252 -25.52 -7.79 5.55
N SER A 253 -25.15 -7.37 4.34
CA SER A 253 -25.97 -6.52 3.48
C SER A 253 -27.02 -7.30 2.68
N SER A 254 -28.00 -6.57 2.14
CA SER A 254 -29.00 -7.13 1.26
C SER A 254 -29.38 -6.16 0.12
N PHE A 255 -28.42 -5.55 -0.56
CA PHE A 255 -28.71 -4.57 -1.62
C PHE A 255 -29.33 -5.19 -2.88
N GLN A 256 -30.05 -4.40 -3.67
CA GLN A 256 -30.54 -4.86 -4.98
C GLN A 256 -29.47 -4.75 -6.07
N THR A 257 -28.60 -3.75 -5.98
CA THR A 257 -27.64 -3.39 -7.02
C THR A 257 -26.20 -3.39 -6.50
N LEU A 258 -25.23 -3.60 -7.39
CA LEU A 258 -23.81 -3.58 -7.02
C LEU A 258 -23.34 -2.15 -6.71
N GLU A 259 -23.96 -1.15 -7.33
CA GLU A 259 -23.72 0.27 -7.11
C GLU A 259 -24.03 0.66 -5.68
N ALA A 260 -25.20 0.29 -5.16
CA ALA A 260 -25.59 0.56 -3.78
C ALA A 260 -24.64 -0.13 -2.78
N LEU A 261 -24.26 -1.38 -3.08
CA LEU A 261 -23.27 -2.09 -2.28
C LEU A 261 -21.88 -1.43 -2.33
N CYS A 262 -21.43 -0.93 -3.50
CA CYS A 262 -20.14 -0.24 -3.67
C CYS A 262 -20.10 1.02 -2.81
N THR A 263 -21.14 1.87 -2.90
CA THR A 263 -21.25 3.12 -2.13
C THR A 263 -21.31 2.85 -0.63
N HIS A 264 -22.13 1.88 -0.21
CA HIS A 264 -22.21 1.47 1.20
C HIS A 264 -20.87 0.95 1.72
N LEU A 265 -20.17 0.13 0.93
CA LEU A 265 -18.86 -0.41 1.31
C LEU A 265 -17.81 0.70 1.43
N ALA A 266 -17.75 1.64 0.49
CA ALA A 266 -16.85 2.78 0.54
C ALA A 266 -17.08 3.60 1.82
N HIS A 267 -18.33 3.89 2.13
CA HIS A 267 -18.71 4.59 3.34
C HIS A 267 -18.23 3.86 4.60
N ARG A 268 -18.50 2.56 4.72
CA ARG A 268 -18.05 1.76 5.88
C ARG A 268 -16.53 1.71 6.01
N ILE A 269 -15.78 1.61 4.90
CA ILE A 269 -14.32 1.66 4.93
C ILE A 269 -13.84 3.03 5.42
N ILE A 270 -14.43 4.13 4.94
CA ILE A 270 -14.05 5.47 5.41
C ILE A 270 -14.33 5.61 6.90
N THR A 271 -15.56 5.31 7.33
CA THR A 271 -16.04 5.53 8.69
C THR A 271 -15.35 4.66 9.73
N TYR A 272 -15.20 3.36 9.45
CA TYR A 272 -14.80 2.39 10.47
C TYR A 272 -13.34 1.94 10.36
N PHE A 273 -12.70 2.20 9.22
CA PHE A 273 -11.30 1.89 9.02
C PHE A 273 -10.47 3.17 8.87
N LEU A 274 -10.66 3.98 7.83
CA LEU A 274 -9.76 5.12 7.58
C LEU A 274 -9.81 6.21 8.66
N LEU A 275 -11.01 6.69 8.98
CA LEU A 275 -11.18 7.82 9.89
C LEU A 275 -10.58 7.53 11.28
N PRO A 276 -10.86 6.42 11.98
CA PRO A 276 -10.24 6.12 13.27
C PRO A 276 -8.70 6.14 13.24
N HIS A 277 -8.12 5.91 12.08
CA HIS A 277 -6.71 5.65 11.85
C HIS A 277 -5.89 6.85 11.38
N TYR A 278 -6.55 7.92 10.94
CA TYR A 278 -5.88 9.20 10.75
C TYR A 278 -5.48 9.79 12.12
N PRO A 279 -4.44 10.62 12.21
CA PRO A 279 -4.23 11.42 13.42
C PRO A 279 -5.46 12.32 13.66
N LEU A 280 -5.76 12.72 14.89
CA LEU A 280 -6.60 13.90 15.12
C LEU A 280 -5.67 15.12 15.06
N PRO A 281 -6.10 16.27 14.51
CA PRO A 281 -5.34 17.50 14.69
C PRO A 281 -5.21 17.71 16.20
N ALA A 282 -3.99 17.58 16.74
CA ALA A 282 -3.72 18.11 18.06
C ALA A 282 -4.12 19.59 17.98
N PHE A 283 -5.00 20.05 18.86
CA PHE A 283 -5.28 21.48 19.01
C PHE A 283 -3.94 22.22 18.94
N GLN A 284 -3.76 23.06 17.92
CA GLN A 284 -2.58 23.90 17.74
C GLN A 284 -2.57 24.98 18.84
N ASN A 285 -2.39 24.57 20.10
CA ASN A 285 -2.00 25.43 21.19
C ASN A 285 -0.49 25.28 21.36
N SER A 286 0.25 25.78 20.37
CA SER A 286 1.63 26.21 20.55
C SER A 286 1.71 27.59 19.93
N PRO A 287 2.14 28.62 20.67
CA PRO A 287 2.16 29.98 20.17
C PRO A 287 3.25 30.08 19.09
N SER A 288 2.86 29.95 17.83
CA SER A 288 3.74 30.26 16.71
C SER A 288 3.86 31.78 16.60
N HIS A 289 5.12 32.23 16.60
CA HIS A 289 5.54 33.60 16.33
C HIS A 289 4.79 34.26 15.16
N PRO A 290 4.46 35.57 15.25
CA PRO A 290 3.79 36.28 14.19
C PRO A 290 4.83 36.70 13.15
N ASP A 291 4.92 35.99 12.05
CA ASP A 291 5.29 36.55 10.74
C ASP A 291 5.29 35.45 9.69
N SER A 292 4.23 35.40 8.87
CA SER A 292 4.24 34.89 7.50
C SER A 292 2.88 35.12 6.84
N GLY A 293 2.86 36.08 5.90
CA GLY A 293 1.93 36.31 4.80
C GLY A 293 0.57 35.61 4.75
N HIS A 294 -0.47 36.44 4.65
CA HIS A 294 -1.83 36.08 4.30
C HIS A 294 -1.94 35.25 3.00
N HIS A 295 -1.94 33.92 3.12
CA HIS A 295 -2.64 33.06 2.19
C HIS A 295 -3.98 32.69 2.82
N ARG A 296 -5.09 33.02 2.14
CA ARG A 296 -6.43 32.54 2.49
C ARG A 296 -6.46 31.02 2.30
N TYR A 297 -6.09 30.29 3.34
CA TYR A 297 -6.27 28.84 3.39
C TYR A 297 -7.76 28.55 3.57
N SER A 298 -8.31 27.69 2.70
CA SER A 298 -9.62 27.09 2.92
C SER A 298 -9.57 26.32 4.24
N GLN A 299 -10.50 26.59 5.15
CA GLN A 299 -10.67 25.90 6.44
C GLN A 299 -11.01 24.40 6.28
N ASP A 300 -11.20 23.91 5.05
CA ASP A 300 -11.73 22.58 4.75
C ASP A 300 -10.66 21.51 4.47
N SER A 301 -9.37 21.84 4.47
CA SER A 301 -8.28 20.86 4.25
C SER A 301 -7.24 20.94 5.36
N HIS A 302 -6.92 19.81 6.00
CA HIS A 302 -5.83 19.72 6.96
C HIS A 302 -4.49 19.72 6.21
N PRO A 303 -3.70 20.80 6.24
CA PRO A 303 -2.49 20.91 5.42
C PRO A 303 -1.50 19.80 5.76
N GLY A 304 -1.05 19.05 4.75
CA GLY A 304 -0.06 17.98 4.90
C GLY A 304 -0.63 16.59 5.17
N TRP A 305 -1.96 16.40 5.22
CA TRP A 305 -2.54 15.07 5.33
C TRP A 305 -2.56 14.37 3.98
N ASN A 306 -2.13 13.12 4.00
CA ASN A 306 -2.21 12.25 2.84
C ASN A 306 -3.57 11.53 2.85
N TYR A 307 -4.58 12.15 2.23
CA TYR A 307 -5.90 11.54 2.09
C TYR A 307 -5.83 10.33 1.15
N GLN A 308 -6.16 9.14 1.65
CA GLN A 308 -6.23 7.92 0.85
C GLN A 308 -7.46 7.94 -0.08
N ARG A 309 -7.31 7.32 -1.24
CA ARG A 309 -8.43 6.99 -2.13
C ARG A 309 -8.72 5.51 -2.10
N ILE A 310 -9.99 5.17 -2.16
CA ILE A 310 -10.48 3.79 -2.09
C ILE A 310 -11.06 3.45 -3.46
N ARG A 311 -10.46 2.49 -4.16
CA ARG A 311 -11.05 1.89 -5.36
C ARG A 311 -11.68 0.57 -4.98
N ILE A 312 -12.97 0.43 -5.24
CA ILE A 312 -13.74 -0.79 -4.97
C ILE A 312 -14.26 -1.31 -6.30
N ARG A 313 -13.96 -2.57 -6.57
CA ARG A 313 -14.51 -3.29 -7.71
C ARG A 313 -15.31 -4.49 -7.21
N LEU A 314 -16.59 -4.52 -7.54
CA LEU A 314 -17.51 -5.60 -7.18
C LEU A 314 -17.95 -6.31 -8.45
N SER A 315 -17.77 -7.63 -8.47
CA SER A 315 -18.23 -8.48 -9.57
C SER A 315 -19.24 -9.48 -9.04
N LYS A 316 -20.29 -9.75 -9.82
CA LYS A 316 -21.29 -10.77 -9.50
C LYS A 316 -21.17 -11.92 -10.49
N PRO A 317 -20.35 -12.94 -10.19
CA PRO A 317 -20.28 -14.14 -11.02
C PRO A 317 -21.66 -14.72 -11.30
N THR A 318 -21.85 -15.36 -12.45
CA THR A 318 -23.09 -16.05 -12.87
C THR A 318 -24.32 -15.17 -13.13
N ALA A 319 -24.25 -13.85 -12.92
CA ALA A 319 -25.40 -12.98 -13.18
C ALA A 319 -25.75 -12.82 -14.66
N VAL A 320 -24.78 -13.04 -15.57
CA VAL A 320 -24.97 -12.96 -17.02
C VAL A 320 -24.51 -14.28 -17.64
N MET A 321 -25.39 -14.95 -18.38
CA MET A 321 -25.11 -16.30 -18.90
C MET A 321 -23.89 -16.40 -19.82
N PHE A 322 -23.59 -15.33 -20.57
CA PHE A 322 -22.55 -15.33 -21.60
C PHE A 322 -21.32 -14.48 -21.22
N ALA A 323 -21.16 -14.14 -19.94
CA ALA A 323 -20.02 -13.38 -19.44
C ALA A 323 -19.53 -13.96 -18.11
N ASP A 324 -18.24 -13.81 -17.82
CA ASP A 324 -17.65 -14.30 -16.55
C ASP A 324 -18.33 -13.66 -15.34
N ALA A 325 -18.46 -12.32 -15.37
CA ALA A 325 -19.23 -11.56 -14.40
C ALA A 325 -19.50 -10.13 -14.92
N PRO A 326 -20.69 -9.55 -14.70
CA PRO A 326 -20.84 -8.10 -14.66
C PRO A 326 -20.07 -7.52 -13.45
N THR A 327 -19.49 -6.34 -13.67
CA THR A 327 -18.62 -5.66 -12.69
C THR A 327 -18.96 -4.19 -12.60
N VAL A 328 -19.00 -3.67 -11.38
CA VAL A 328 -19.11 -2.23 -11.07
C VAL A 328 -17.84 -1.80 -10.33
N GLU A 329 -17.34 -0.62 -10.63
CA GLU A 329 -16.20 -0.01 -9.96
C GLU A 329 -16.54 1.41 -9.49
N CYS A 330 -16.15 1.73 -8.27
CA CYS A 330 -16.22 3.08 -7.71
C CYS A 330 -14.86 3.51 -7.14
N LEU A 331 -14.51 4.78 -7.31
CA LEU A 331 -13.33 5.41 -6.73
C LEU A 331 -13.80 6.55 -5.82
N VAL A 332 -13.49 6.47 -4.52
CA VAL A 332 -13.91 7.45 -3.52
C VAL A 332 -12.68 8.06 -2.86
N ASP A 333 -12.67 9.39 -2.74
CA ASP A 333 -11.62 10.13 -2.04
C ASP A 333 -12.04 10.35 -0.58
N SER A 334 -11.12 10.14 0.36
CA SER A 334 -11.37 10.44 1.78
C SER A 334 -11.08 11.90 2.14
N ASP A 335 -10.66 12.72 1.19
CA ASP A 335 -10.50 14.17 1.34
C ASP A 335 -11.86 14.88 1.53
N PRO A 336 -12.10 15.57 2.67
CA PRO A 336 -13.35 16.28 2.94
C PRO A 336 -13.63 17.43 1.96
N SER A 337 -12.63 17.92 1.23
CA SER A 337 -12.83 18.95 0.21
C SER A 337 -13.44 18.41 -1.10
N LYS A 338 -13.50 17.09 -1.27
CA LYS A 338 -13.92 16.44 -2.53
C LYS A 338 -15.38 15.98 -2.54
N SER A 339 -16.01 15.78 -1.38
CA SER A 339 -17.38 15.30 -1.26
C SER A 339 -18.03 15.84 0.01
N ALA A 340 -19.30 16.28 -0.12
CA ALA A 340 -20.09 16.75 1.01
C ALA A 340 -20.34 15.62 2.02
N GLU A 341 -20.60 14.41 1.52
CA GLU A 341 -20.79 13.20 2.31
C GLU A 341 -19.54 12.88 3.13
N VAL A 342 -18.36 12.92 2.49
CA VAL A 342 -17.08 12.70 3.18
C VAL A 342 -16.86 13.79 4.23
N LYS A 343 -17.13 15.06 3.91
CA LYS A 343 -17.05 16.18 4.87
C LYS A 343 -17.94 15.95 6.10
N GLU A 344 -19.15 15.42 5.93
CA GLU A 344 -20.02 15.06 7.06
C GLU A 344 -19.40 13.99 7.96
N LEU A 345 -18.75 12.98 7.37
CA LEU A 345 -18.05 11.95 8.13
C LEU A 345 -16.87 12.51 8.94
N TRP A 346 -16.10 13.41 8.35
CA TRP A 346 -15.05 14.13 9.08
C TRP A 346 -15.61 14.94 10.25
N ASN A 347 -16.68 15.69 10.02
CA ASN A 347 -17.32 16.48 11.06
C ASN A 347 -17.84 15.60 12.22
N ALA A 348 -18.43 14.44 11.92
CA ALA A 348 -18.89 13.50 12.94
C ALA A 348 -17.71 12.91 13.74
N ARG A 349 -16.59 12.62 13.07
CA ARG A 349 -15.36 12.18 13.71
C ARG A 349 -14.79 13.23 14.67
N GLU A 350 -14.69 14.48 14.22
CA GLU A 350 -14.13 15.58 15.02
C GLU A 350 -14.99 15.89 16.25
N LYS A 351 -16.30 15.65 16.18
CA LYS A 351 -17.22 15.72 17.32
C LYS A 351 -17.10 14.54 18.30
N GLY A 352 -16.16 13.61 18.07
CA GLY A 352 -15.98 12.42 18.90
C GLY A 352 -17.10 11.40 18.78
N GLN A 353 -17.92 11.48 17.72
CA GLN A 353 -19.06 10.58 17.54
C GLN A 353 -18.62 9.22 16.98
N MET A 354 -17.45 9.15 16.33
CA MET A 354 -16.93 7.91 15.75
C MET A 354 -16.13 7.08 16.76
N LYS A 355 -16.40 5.78 16.79
CA LYS A 355 -15.65 4.79 17.56
C LYS A 355 -14.88 3.87 16.62
N GLN A 356 -13.70 3.46 17.06
CA GLN A 356 -12.92 2.45 16.37
C GLN A 356 -13.52 1.07 16.61
N VAL A 357 -13.69 0.30 15.54
CA VAL A 357 -14.09 -1.11 15.63
C VAL A 357 -12.91 -1.90 16.20
N SER A 358 -13.17 -2.72 17.22
CA SER A 358 -12.15 -3.62 17.76
C SER A 358 -11.79 -4.68 16.72
N PHE A 359 -10.50 -5.00 16.60
CA PHE A 359 -10.04 -6.09 15.76
C PHE A 359 -9.35 -7.18 16.60
N PRO A 360 -9.74 -8.47 16.46
CA PRO A 360 -10.87 -8.97 15.66
C PRO A 360 -12.24 -8.59 16.26
N LEU A 361 -13.24 -8.38 15.42
CA LEU A 361 -14.62 -8.11 15.85
C LEU A 361 -15.40 -9.41 16.03
N GLU A 362 -15.71 -9.72 17.29
CA GLU A 362 -16.65 -10.78 17.66
C GLU A 362 -18.08 -10.42 17.26
N GLY A 363 -18.80 -11.34 16.62
CA GLY A 363 -20.20 -11.13 16.22
C GLY A 363 -20.37 -10.33 14.92
N ARG A 364 -21.50 -9.65 14.78
CA ARG A 364 -21.87 -8.92 13.56
C ARG A 364 -21.48 -7.44 13.63
N LEU A 365 -21.08 -6.88 12.49
CA LEU A 365 -20.74 -5.46 12.37
C LEU A 365 -21.98 -4.58 12.49
N ASP A 366 -23.10 -4.95 11.90
CA ASP A 366 -24.37 -4.21 12.00
C ASP A 366 -24.90 -4.09 13.44
N GLU A 367 -24.77 -5.14 14.25
CA GLU A 367 -25.10 -5.13 15.68
C GLU A 367 -24.18 -4.20 16.47
N TRP A 368 -22.88 -4.24 16.16
CA TRP A 368 -21.90 -3.34 16.77
C TRP A 368 -22.19 -1.87 16.42
N ILE A 369 -22.54 -1.58 15.16
CA ILE A 369 -22.91 -0.22 14.71
C ILE A 369 -24.16 0.27 15.45
N LYS A 370 -25.21 -0.56 15.51
CA LYS A 370 -26.46 -0.24 16.23
C LYS A 370 -26.21 0.07 17.71
N LYS A 371 -25.35 -0.70 18.38
CA LYS A 371 -25.02 -0.50 19.80
C LYS A 371 -24.24 0.80 20.07
N ASN A 372 -23.51 1.29 19.08
CA ASN A 372 -22.69 2.49 19.21
C ASN A 372 -23.35 3.74 18.62
N ASP A 373 -24.64 3.66 18.28
CA ASP A 373 -25.54 4.74 17.88
C ASP A 373 -25.00 5.63 16.75
N LEU A 374 -24.19 5.03 15.87
CA LEU A 374 -23.59 5.65 14.70
C LEU A 374 -24.50 5.48 13.49
N ARG A 375 -25.74 6.00 13.57
CA ARG A 375 -26.64 6.03 12.40
C ARG A 375 -26.44 7.32 11.62
N TRP A 376 -26.32 7.18 10.30
CA TRP A 376 -26.39 8.28 9.33
C TRP A 376 -27.70 8.20 8.53
N SER A 377 -28.05 9.29 7.84
CA SER A 377 -29.36 9.51 7.20
C SER A 377 -29.62 8.71 5.92
N GLY A 378 -28.68 7.90 5.43
CA GLY A 378 -28.85 7.12 4.19
C GLY A 378 -28.56 5.61 4.30
N GLU A 379 -28.71 5.02 5.49
CA GLU A 379 -28.90 3.56 5.65
C GLU A 379 -30.35 3.12 5.47
#